data_AF-A0A6V8P825-F1
#
_entry.id   AF-A0A6V8P825-F1
#
_cell.length_a   1.000
_cell.length_b   1.000
_cell.length_c   1.000
_cell.angle_alpha   90.00
_cell.angle_beta   90.00
_cell.angle_gamma   90.00
#
_symmetry.space_group_name_H-M   'P 1'
#
loop_
_entity.id
_entity.type
_entity.pdbx_description
1 polymer ?
#
loop_
_entity_poly.entity_id
_entity_poly.type
_entity_poly.pdbx_seq_one_letter_code
_entity_poly.pdbx_strand_id
1 'polypeptide(L)'
;MKDTPAEMARRFQAMLMARTGEERLKMGCSMHESARRLVLASVLAKNPRATSSELRQALFLRFYRNDFDSQTTTKILQFLEDSCSISKGVI
;
A
#
# COMPACT_ATOMS: atom_id res chain seq x y z
N MET A 1 10.33 -7.13 15.65
CA MET A 1 11.28 -8.07 15.04
C MET A 1 12.66 -7.75 15.62
N LYS A 2 13.27 -8.68 16.37
CA LYS A 2 14.60 -8.51 16.99
C LYS A 2 15.65 -9.46 16.40
N ASP A 3 15.32 -10.10 15.27
CA ASP A 3 16.17 -11.09 14.60
C ASP A 3 17.35 -10.46 13.85
N THR A 4 17.40 -9.12 13.80
CA THR A 4 18.53 -8.37 13.25
C THR A 4 19.46 -7.95 14.39
N PRO A 5 20.71 -8.44 14.45
CA PRO A 5 21.70 -7.97 15.41
C PRO A 5 21.89 -6.45 15.32
N ALA A 6 22.07 -5.79 16.47
CA ALA A 6 22.17 -4.33 16.55
C ALA A 6 23.29 -3.75 15.65
N GLU A 7 24.37 -4.50 15.47
CA GLU A 7 25.44 -4.13 14.55
C GLU A 7 24.97 -4.05 13.10
N MET A 8 24.21 -5.04 12.63
CA MET A 8 23.68 -5.07 11.26
C MET A 8 22.65 -3.96 11.04
N ALA A 9 21.82 -3.67 12.04
CA ALA A 9 20.90 -2.54 11.99
C ALA A 9 21.65 -1.19 11.82
N ARG A 10 22.74 -0.98 12.58
CA ARG A 10 23.58 0.21 12.45
C ARG A 10 24.26 0.30 11.08
N ARG A 11 24.82 -0.81 10.58
CA ARG A 11 25.43 -0.87 9.23
C ARG A 11 24.42 -0.51 8.14
N PHE A 12 23.21 -1.08 8.21
CA PHE A 12 22.14 -0.77 7.28
C PHE A 12 21.72 0.71 7.34
N GLN A 13 21.56 1.26 8.55
CA GLN A 13 21.25 2.67 8.73
C GLN A 13 22.35 3.58 8.15
N ALA A 14 23.62 3.27 8.37
CA ALA A 14 24.73 4.02 7.80
C ALA A 14 24.70 4.02 6.26
N MET A 15 24.45 2.87 5.63
CA MET A 15 24.29 2.77 4.17
C MET A 15 23.11 3.58 3.64
N LEU A 16 21.99 3.63 4.38
CA LEU A 16 20.85 4.48 4.01
C LEU A 16 21.19 5.98 4.14
N MET A 17 21.87 6.37 5.21
CA MET A 17 22.20 7.78 5.46
C MET A 17 23.30 8.32 4.54
N ALA A 18 24.13 7.44 3.96
CA ALA A 18 25.10 7.80 2.93
C ALA A 18 24.47 8.21 1.59
N ARG A 19 23.19 7.87 1.36
CA ARG A 19 22.43 8.26 0.16
C ARG A 19 21.85 9.66 0.30
N THR A 20 21.56 10.32 -0.82
CA THR A 20 20.86 11.61 -0.81
C THR A 20 19.40 11.45 -0.35
N GLY A 21 18.78 12.56 0.04
CA GLY A 21 17.35 12.56 0.37
C GLY A 21 16.46 12.10 -0.79
N GLU A 22 16.79 12.52 -2.01
CA GLU A 22 16.07 12.13 -3.23
C GLU A 22 16.18 10.62 -3.50
N GLU A 23 17.38 10.04 -3.37
CA GLU A 23 17.58 8.61 -3.56
C GLU A 23 16.76 7.79 -2.55
N ARG A 24 16.74 8.22 -1.28
CA ARG A 24 15.92 7.56 -0.25
C ARG A 24 14.43 7.67 -0.55
N LEU A 25 13.96 8.82 -1.05
CA LEU A 25 12.56 8.99 -1.45
C LEU A 25 12.21 8.03 -2.60
N LYS A 26 13.05 7.97 -3.64
CA LYS A 26 12.87 7.08 -4.78
C LYS A 26 12.83 5.61 -4.36
N MET A 27 13.70 5.21 -3.42
CA MET A 27 13.67 3.87 -2.84
C MET A 27 12.33 3.58 -2.16
N GLY A 28 11.85 4.49 -1.31
CA GLY A 28 10.55 4.36 -0.63
C GLY A 28 9.38 4.22 -1.62
N CYS A 29 9.34 5.08 -2.64
CA CYS A 29 8.32 5.02 -3.70
C CYS A 29 8.36 3.68 -4.46
N SER A 30 9.56 3.21 -4.84
CA SER A 30 9.74 1.95 -5.58
C SER A 30 9.31 0.73 -4.75
N MET A 31 9.62 0.73 -3.45
CA MET A 31 9.19 -0.29 -2.50
C MET A 31 7.67 -0.29 -2.34
N HIS A 32 7.06 0.88 -2.18
CA HIS A 32 5.61 1.03 -2.08
C HIS A 32 4.91 0.53 -3.34
N GLU A 33 5.40 0.89 -4.53
CA GLU A 33 4.86 0.44 -5.80
C GLU A 33 4.93 -1.10 -5.94
N SER A 34 6.05 -1.69 -5.53
CA SER A 34 6.22 -3.15 -5.51
C SER A 34 5.23 -3.83 -4.58
N ALA A 35 5.06 -3.31 -3.35
CA ALA A 35 4.09 -3.81 -2.40
C ALA A 35 2.65 -3.69 -2.95
N ARG A 36 2.29 -2.55 -3.56
CA ARG A 36 0.99 -2.33 -4.20
C ARG A 36 0.72 -3.37 -5.29
N ARG A 37 1.69 -3.63 -6.17
CA ARG A 37 1.57 -4.66 -7.23
C ARG A 37 1.33 -6.05 -6.66
N LEU A 38 2.04 -6.43 -5.61
CA LEU A 38 1.86 -7.74 -4.95
C LEU A 38 0.45 -7.92 -4.38
N VAL A 39 -0.11 -6.88 -3.76
CA VAL A 39 -1.48 -6.91 -3.23
C VAL A 39 -2.48 -7.10 -4.35
N LEU A 40 -2.38 -6.29 -5.42
CA LEU A 40 -3.28 -6.38 -6.57
C LEU A 40 -3.20 -7.75 -7.23
N ALA A 41 -1.99 -8.27 -7.46
CA ALA A 41 -1.79 -9.60 -8.02
C ALA A 41 -2.43 -10.69 -7.14
N SER A 42 -2.29 -10.59 -5.81
CA SER A 42 -2.92 -11.55 -4.89
C SER A 42 -4.46 -11.49 -4.93
N VAL A 43 -5.05 -10.32 -5.13
CA VAL A 43 -6.52 -10.18 -5.25
C VAL A 43 -6.98 -10.77 -6.58
N LEU A 44 -6.33 -10.41 -7.69
CA LEU A 44 -6.67 -10.89 -9.02
C LEU A 44 -6.45 -12.40 -9.18
N ALA A 45 -5.47 -12.98 -8.49
CA ALA A 45 -5.28 -14.43 -8.45
C ALA A 45 -6.46 -15.18 -7.82
N LYS A 46 -7.16 -14.56 -6.86
CA LYS A 46 -8.34 -15.14 -6.19
C LYS A 46 -9.64 -14.81 -6.92
N ASN A 47 -9.76 -13.59 -7.42
CA ASN A 47 -10.89 -13.12 -8.21
C ASN A 47 -10.37 -12.38 -9.46
N PRO A 48 -10.21 -13.08 -10.59
CA PRO A 48 -9.73 -12.46 -11.84
C PRO A 48 -10.64 -11.36 -12.39
N ARG A 49 -11.90 -11.28 -11.92
CA ARG A 49 -12.88 -10.28 -12.34
C ARG A 49 -13.09 -9.19 -11.28
N ALA A 50 -12.16 -9.07 -10.32
CA ALA A 50 -12.24 -8.03 -9.29
C ALA A 50 -12.34 -6.64 -9.94
N THR A 51 -13.31 -5.88 -9.48
CA THR A 51 -13.57 -4.52 -9.92
C THR A 51 -12.52 -3.54 -9.40
N SER A 52 -12.43 -2.37 -10.01
CA SER A 52 -11.55 -1.30 -9.54
C SER A 52 -11.85 -0.86 -8.11
N SER A 53 -13.11 -0.93 -7.65
CA SER A 53 -13.48 -0.68 -6.26
C SER A 53 -12.87 -1.73 -5.33
N GLU A 54 -13.10 -3.02 -5.62
CA GLU A 54 -12.60 -4.12 -4.79
C GLU A 54 -11.06 -4.08 -4.67
N LEU A 55 -10.37 -3.74 -5.77
CA LEU A 55 -8.91 -3.55 -5.76
C LEU A 55 -8.49 -2.37 -4.87
N ARG A 56 -9.21 -1.25 -4.90
CA ARG A 56 -8.92 -0.08 -4.03
C ARG A 56 -9.21 -0.37 -2.57
N GLN A 57 -10.32 -1.04 -2.27
CA GLN A 57 -10.66 -1.48 -0.92
C GLN A 57 -9.61 -2.46 -0.36
N ALA A 58 -9.15 -3.42 -1.18
CA ALA A 58 -8.10 -4.34 -0.78
C ALA A 58 -6.77 -3.63 -0.48
N LEU A 59 -6.39 -2.62 -1.29
CA LEU A 59 -5.23 -1.79 -1.01
C LEU A 59 -5.38 -1.01 0.31
N PHE A 60 -6.53 -0.38 0.52
CA PHE A 60 -6.83 0.34 1.76
C PHE A 60 -6.71 -0.59 2.97
N LEU A 61 -7.40 -1.75 2.94
CA LEU A 61 -7.38 -2.71 4.04
C LEU A 61 -5.99 -3.28 4.30
N ARG A 62 -5.16 -3.43 3.27
CA ARG A 62 -3.80 -3.96 3.46
C ARG A 62 -2.86 -2.96 4.11
N PHE A 63 -2.92 -1.70 3.69
CA PHE A 63 -1.94 -0.70 4.11
C PHE A 63 -2.39 0.12 5.32
N TYR A 64 -3.69 0.35 5.49
CA TYR A 64 -4.22 1.36 6.40
C TYR A 64 -5.29 0.86 7.36
N ARG A 65 -5.71 -0.42 7.31
CA ARG A 65 -6.78 -0.95 8.17
C ARG A 65 -6.56 -0.68 9.66
N ASN A 66 -5.32 -0.75 10.12
CA ASN A 66 -4.98 -0.61 11.53
C ASN A 66 -4.84 0.87 11.97
N ASP A 67 -4.93 1.81 11.02
CA ASP A 67 -4.81 3.24 11.30
C ASP A 67 -6.17 3.88 11.64
N PHE A 68 -7.27 3.12 11.49
CA PHE A 68 -8.64 3.59 11.68
C PHE A 68 -9.45 2.64 12.55
N ASP A 69 -10.43 3.18 13.28
CA ASP A 69 -11.44 2.38 13.96
C ASP A 69 -12.40 1.70 12.95
N SER A 70 -13.23 0.78 13.43
CA SER A 70 -14.16 0.01 12.57
C SER A 70 -15.22 0.87 11.90
N GLN A 71 -15.69 1.94 12.55
CA GLN A 71 -16.70 2.84 12.01
C GLN A 71 -16.12 3.66 10.85
N THR A 72 -14.94 4.22 11.04
CA THR A 72 -14.21 5.00 10.03
C THR A 72 -13.78 4.13 8.86
N THR A 73 -13.28 2.92 9.14
CA THR A 73 -12.96 1.91 8.11
C THR A 73 -14.17 1.63 7.23
N THR A 74 -15.35 1.40 7.82
CA THR A 74 -16.59 1.11 7.08
C THR A 74 -16.99 2.27 6.16
N LYS A 75 -16.91 3.51 6.66
CA LYS A 75 -17.19 4.72 5.85
C LYS A 75 -16.25 4.84 4.66
N ILE A 76 -14.96 4.57 4.85
CA ILE A 76 -13.96 4.63 3.77
C ILE A 76 -14.23 3.54 2.72
N LEU A 77 -14.55 2.32 3.14
CA LEU A 77 -14.90 1.23 2.21
C LEU A 77 -16.12 1.60 1.36
N GLN A 78 -17.16 2.13 1.99
CA GLN A 78 -18.36 2.59 1.27
C GLN A 78 -18.02 3.69 0.27
N PHE A 79 -17.24 4.69 0.68
CA PHE A 79 -16.81 5.76 -0.22
C PHE A 79 -16.02 5.23 -1.43
N LEU A 80 -15.15 4.24 -1.24
CA LEU A 80 -14.38 3.63 -2.33
C LEU A 80 -15.27 2.85 -3.31
N GLU A 81 -16.33 2.22 -2.82
CA GLU A 81 -17.37 1.59 -3.65
C GLU A 81 -18.11 2.61 -4.51
N ASP A 82 -18.61 3.67 -3.87
CA ASP A 82 -19.41 4.70 -4.54
C ASP A 82 -18.58 5.49 -5.56
N SER A 83 -17.32 5.81 -5.24
CA SER A 83 -16.42 6.58 -6.09
C SER A 83 -16.08 5.88 -7.41
N CYS A 84 -16.15 4.55 -7.47
CA CYS A 84 -15.94 3.80 -8.70
C CYS A 84 -17.17 3.81 -9.62
N SER A 85 -18.37 4.02 -9.05
CA SER A 85 -19.61 4.11 -9.81
C SER A 85 -19.76 5.46 -10.55
N ILE A 86 -19.01 6.49 -10.12
CA ILE A 86 -19.06 7.85 -10.68
C ILE A 86 -18.09 8.04 -11.87
N SER A 87 -17.06 7.21 -12.02
CA SER A 87 -16.08 7.32 -13.12
C SER A 87 -16.56 6.74 -14.46
N LYS A 88 -17.86 6.83 -14.76
CA LYS A 88 -18.44 6.50 -16.08
C LYS A 88 -18.63 7.70 -17.01
N GLY A 89 -18.11 8.88 -16.67
CA GLY A 89 -18.31 10.07 -17.50
C GLY A 89 -17.19 11.08 -17.37
N VAL A 90 -16.05 10.82 -18.01
CA VAL A 90 -15.23 11.87 -18.63
C VAL A 90 -14.60 11.23 -19.88
N ILE A 91 -15.03 11.73 -21.03
CA ILE A 91 -14.43 11.51 -22.36
C ILE A 91 -13.18 12.39 -22.48
#